data_AF-A0A7X7EZ03-F1
#
_entry.id   AF-A0A7X7EZ03-F1
#
_cell.length_a   1.000
_cell.length_b   1.000
_cell.length_c   1.000
_cell.angle_alpha   90.00
_cell.angle_beta   90.00
_cell.angle_gamma   90.00
#
_symmetry.space_group_name_H-M   'P 1'
#
loop_
_entity.id
_entity.type
_entity.pdbx_description
1 polymer ?
#
loop_
_entity_poly.entity_id
_entity_poly.type
_entity_poly.pdbx_seq_one_letter_code
_entity_poly.pdbx_strand_id
1 'polypeptide(L)' 'MSRVVLAMSGGVDSSVAAWLMREQGHDVVGVFMRHGQVELPSP' A
#
# COMPACT_ATOMS: atom_id res chain seq x y z
N MET A 1 -7.36 18.70 -3.50
CA MET A 1 -6.04 18.32 -2.97
C MET A 1 -6.26 17.78 -1.57
N SER A 2 -6.02 16.48 -1.35
CA SER A 2 -6.25 15.82 -0.06
C SER A 2 -5.05 14.95 0.28
N ARG A 3 -4.77 14.79 1.59
CA ARG A 3 -3.78 13.83 2.06
C ARG A 3 -4.40 12.43 2.13
N VAL A 4 -3.79 11.46 1.44
CA VAL A 4 -4.31 10.10 1.27
C VAL A 4 -3.33 9.12 1.87
N VAL A 5 -3.81 8.31 2.82
CA VAL A 5 -3.07 7.14 3.32
C VAL A 5 -3.52 5.94 2.51
N LEU A 6 -2.60 5.28 1.81
CA LEU A 6 -2.90 4.18 0.91
C LEU A 6 -2.23 2.89 1.38
N ALA A 7 -3.02 1.84 1.54
CA ALA A 7 -2.51 0.52 1.86
C ALA A 7 -1.77 -0.08 0.66
N MET A 8 -0.46 -0.23 0.79
CA MET A 8 0.43 -0.83 -0.19
C MET A 8 0.53 -2.32 0.11
N SER A 9 0.08 -3.18 -0.80
CA SER A 9 0.26 -4.64 -0.68
C SER A 9 1.58 -5.13 -1.29
N GLY A 10 2.23 -4.29 -2.10
CA GLY A 10 3.35 -4.66 -2.96
C GLY A 10 2.90 -5.19 -4.33
N GLY A 11 1.60 -5.36 -4.55
CA GLY A 11 1.03 -5.73 -5.85
C GLY A 11 0.90 -4.55 -6.82
N VAL A 12 0.67 -4.88 -8.09
CA VAL A 12 0.53 -3.91 -9.20
C VAL A 12 -0.64 -2.96 -8.97
N ASP A 13 -1.78 -3.45 -8.48
CA ASP A 13 -2.98 -2.62 -8.29
C ASP A 13 -2.72 -1.47 -7.31
N SER A 14 -2.11 -1.77 -6.16
CA SER A 14 -1.77 -0.75 -5.15
C SER A 14 -0.73 0.26 -5.67
N SER A 15 0.15 -0.18 -6.57
CA SER A 15 1.18 0.67 -7.19
C SER A 15 0.58 1.64 -8.20
N VAL A 16 -0.32 1.16 -9.06
CA VAL A 16 -1.02 2.00 -10.05
C VAL A 16 -1.99 2.96 -9.36
N ALA A 17 -2.70 2.51 -8.32
CA ALA A 17 -3.56 3.39 -7.52
C ALA A 17 -2.77 4.54 -6.88
N ALA A 18 -1.59 4.26 -6.30
CA ALA A 18 -0.72 5.28 -5.76
C ALA A 18 -0.24 6.28 -6.82
N TRP A 19 0.09 5.79 -8.03
CA TRP A 19 0.51 6.64 -9.15
C TRP A 19 -0.60 7.59 -9.61
N LEU A 20 -1.81 7.07 -9.84
CA LEU A 20 -2.96 7.88 -10.26
C LEU A 20 -3.32 8.95 -9.23
N MET A 21 -3.28 8.62 -7.94
CA MET A 21 -3.55 9.59 -6.87
C MET A 21 -2.51 10.71 -6.85
N ARG A 22 -1.23 10.38 -7.09
CA ARG A 22 -0.17 11.40 -7.23
C ARG A 22 -0.38 12.27 -8.48
N GLU A 23 -0.76 11.67 -9.61
CA GLU A 23 -1.04 12.40 -10.86
C GLU A 23 -2.22 13.38 -10.71
N GLN A 24 -3.24 12.99 -9.96
CA GLN A 24 -4.38 13.85 -9.57
C GLN A 24 -3.99 14.94 -8.55
N GLY A 25 -2.73 14.98 -8.14
CA GLY A 25 -2.21 15.98 -7.21
C GLY A 25 -2.65 15.74 -5.77
N HIS A 26 -2.68 14.50 -5.29
CA HIS A 26 -2.84 14.20 -3.86
C HIS A 26 -1.47 14.06 -3.15
N ASP A 27 -1.44 14.39 -1.86
CA ASP A 27 -0.32 14.05 -0.97
C ASP A 27 -0.49 12.61 -0.49
N VAL A 28 0.21 11.67 -1.15
CA VAL A 28 0.03 10.23 -0.94
C VAL A 28 1.08 9.67 0.00
N VAL A 29 0.64 9.01 1.08
CA VAL A 29 1.47 8.25 2.01
C VAL A 29 1.14 6.76 1.89
N GLY A 30 2.07 5.96 1.38
CA GLY A 30 1.91 4.51 1.31
C GLY A 30 2.25 3.82 2.63
N VAL A 31 1.43 2.86 3.06
CA VAL A 31 1.67 2.04 4.26
C VAL A 31 1.58 0.56 3.93
N PHE A 32 2.53 -0.24 4.40
CA PHE A 32 2.49 -1.70 4.29
C PHE A 32 2.04 -2.30 5.63
N MET A 33 0.99 -3.12 5.62
CA MET A 33 0.50 -3.79 6.83
C MET A 33 1.16 -5.16 6.99
N ARG A 34 1.82 -5.38 8.12
CA ARG A 34 2.32 -6.70 8.53
C ARG A 34 1.29 -7.35 9.44
N HIS A 35 0.53 -8.29 8.90
CA HIS A 35 -0.53 -8.99 9.67
C HIS A 35 0.00 -10.05 10.64
N GLY A 36 1.33 -10.32 10.63
CA GLY A 36 1.94 -11.46 11.32
C GLY A 36 1.66 -12.74 10.55
N GLN A 37 2.70 -13.37 10.01
CA GLN A 37 2.55 -14.74 9.54
C GLN A 37 2.65 -15.63 10.76
N VAL A 38 1.66 -16.51 10.96
CA VAL A 38 1.85 -17.65 11.86
C VAL A 38 2.96 -18.47 11.23
N GLU A 39 4.11 -18.53 11.89
CA GLU A 39 5.20 -19.43 11.52
C GLU A 39 4.63 -20.84 11.64
N LEU A 40 4.33 -21.48 10.51
CA LEU A 40 4.00 -22.90 10.53
C LEU A 40 5.27 -23.61 11.01
N PRO A 41 5.20 -24.48 12.03
CA PRO A 41 6.37 -25.20 12.48
C PRO A 41 7.00 -25.90 11.28
N SER A 42 8.32 -25.76 11.16
CA SER A 42 9.11 -26.49 10.17
C SER A 42 8.75 -27.98 10.24
N PRO A 43 8.54 -28.66 9.11
CA PRO A 43 8.19 -30.07 9.08
C PRO A 43 9.21 -30.95 9.80
#